data_AF-A0AAV4JFJ1-F1
#
_entry.id   AF-A0AAV4JFJ1-F1
#
_cell.length_a   1.000
_cell.length_b   1.000
_cell.length_c   1.000
_cell.angle_alpha   90.00
_cell.angle_beta   90.00
_cell.angle_gamma   90.00
#
_symmetry.space_group_name_H-M   'P 1'
#
loop_
_entity.id
_entity.type
_entity.pdbx_description
1 polymer ?
#
loop_
_entity_poly.entity_id
_entity_poly.type
_entity_poly.pdbx_seq_one_letter_code
_entity_poly.pdbx_strand_id
1 'polypeptide(L)'
;MTTASEKDCVNFTNYDVLGFDMDYTLARYKLVPFFKLAYHYACEYLVKVKKYDASIFHDLEKERDLIYKGLLLDFETGHILKLGHDGVIL
;
A
#
# COMPACT_ATOMS: atom_id res chain seq x y z
N MET A 1 14.71 -36.71 -7.88
CA MET A 1 13.27 -36.55 -7.62
C MET A 1 13.15 -35.68 -6.39
N THR A 2 13.00 -34.37 -6.60
CA THR A 2 12.88 -33.38 -5.54
C THR A 2 11.47 -33.51 -4.96
N THR A 3 11.36 -33.96 -3.72
CA THR A 3 10.09 -34.06 -3.00
C THR A 3 9.48 -32.67 -2.89
N ALA A 4 8.23 -32.52 -3.34
CA ALA A 4 7.44 -31.31 -3.15
C ALA A 4 7.51 -30.90 -1.67
N SER A 5 7.84 -29.64 -1.38
CA SER A 5 7.88 -29.16 0.01
C SER A 5 6.49 -29.36 0.62
N GLU A 6 6.46 -29.93 1.82
CA GLU A 6 5.25 -29.98 2.65
C GLU A 6 4.62 -28.59 2.64
N LYS A 7 3.35 -28.51 2.22
CA LYS A 7 2.57 -27.28 2.36
C LYS A 7 2.46 -27.03 3.85
N ASP A 8 3.05 -25.95 4.36
CA ASP A 8 2.88 -25.56 5.74
C ASP A 8 1.39 -25.43 6.04
N CYS A 9 0.86 -26.38 6.82
CA CYS A 9 -0.54 -26.45 7.16
C CYS A 9 -0.74 -25.80 8.53
N VAL A 10 -1.60 -24.78 8.59
CA VAL A 10 -1.97 -24.14 9.86
C VAL A 10 -3.15 -24.89 10.46
N ASN A 11 -2.94 -25.53 11.61
CA ASN A 11 -4.03 -26.11 12.40
C ASN A 11 -4.47 -25.11 13.49
N PHE A 12 -5.66 -24.53 13.31
CA PHE A 12 -6.21 -23.56 14.26
C PHE A 12 -6.54 -24.15 15.64
N THR A 13 -6.68 -25.47 15.79
CA THR A 13 -6.91 -26.10 17.11
C THR A 13 -5.71 -26.01 18.03
N ASN A 14 -4.53 -25.66 17.51
CA ASN A 14 -3.31 -25.52 18.30
C ASN A 14 -3.21 -24.15 19.01
N TYR A 15 -4.20 -23.27 18.85
CA TYR A 15 -4.16 -21.90 19.35
C TYR A 15 -5.39 -21.58 20.19
N ASP A 16 -5.17 -21.12 21.43
CA ASP A 16 -6.24 -20.70 22.34
C ASP A 16 -6.76 -19.28 22.07
N VAL A 17 -5.94 -18.45 21.42
CA VAL A 17 -6.23 -17.05 21.15
C VAL A 17 -5.84 -16.70 19.72
N LEU A 18 -6.68 -15.91 19.07
CA LEU A 18 -6.42 -15.36 17.74
C LEU A 18 -6.33 -13.84 17.85
N GLY A 19 -5.16 -13.30 17.54
CA GLY A 19 -4.94 -11.85 17.45
C GLY A 19 -5.38 -11.35 16.08
N PHE A 20 -6.13 -10.24 16.07
CA PHE A 20 -6.52 -9.55 14.85
C PHE A 20 -5.99 -8.12 14.92
N ASP A 21 -5.42 -7.67 13.82
CA ASP A 21 -5.21 -6.24 13.61
C ASP A 21 -6.57 -5.52 13.56
N MET A 22 -6.58 -4.22 13.87
CA MET A 22 -7.80 -3.44 13.89
C MET A 22 -8.06 -2.80 12.53
N ASP A 23 -7.24 -1.84 12.12
CA ASP A 23 -7.50 -1.04 10.93
C ASP A 23 -7.30 -1.88 9.66
N TYR A 24 -8.25 -1.79 8.72
CA TYR A 24 -8.31 -2.62 7.51
C TYR A 24 -8.47 -4.13 7.72
N THR A 25 -8.51 -4.62 8.97
CA THR A 25 -8.80 -6.01 9.31
C THR A 25 -10.17 -6.13 9.98
N LEU A 26 -10.32 -5.68 11.25
CA LEU A 26 -11.62 -5.62 11.93
C LEU A 26 -12.41 -4.36 11.54
N ALA A 27 -11.77 -3.20 11.60
CA ALA A 27 -12.32 -1.90 11.21
C ALA A 27 -12.12 -1.68 9.71
N ARG A 28 -13.16 -1.96 8.93
CA ARG A 28 -13.13 -1.84 7.47
C ARG A 28 -13.50 -0.43 7.03
N TYR A 29 -12.57 0.23 6.36
CA TYR A 29 -12.77 1.55 5.79
C TYR A 29 -13.26 1.50 4.35
N LYS A 30 -13.98 2.55 3.93
CA LYS A 30 -14.18 2.82 2.51
C LYS A 30 -12.86 3.32 1.94
N LEU A 31 -12.20 2.47 1.13
CA LEU A 31 -10.84 2.70 0.66
C LEU A 31 -10.68 4.06 -0.06
N VAL A 32 -11.55 4.36 -1.01
CA VAL A 32 -11.45 5.60 -1.82
C VAL A 32 -11.58 6.87 -0.96
N PRO A 33 -12.62 7.05 -0.11
CA PRO A 33 -12.69 8.18 0.81
C PRO A 33 -11.50 8.29 1.76
N PHE A 34 -11.06 7.16 2.35
CA PHE A 34 -9.92 7.18 3.27
C PHE A 34 -8.64 7.62 2.56
N PHE A 35 -8.37 7.08 1.37
CA PHE A 35 -7.17 7.41 0.62
C PHE A 35 -7.14 8.90 0.21
N LYS A 36 -8.28 9.44 -0.22
CA LYS A 36 -8.43 10.89 -0.49
C LYS A 36 -8.12 11.74 0.74
N LEU A 37 -8.61 11.32 1.91
CA LEU A 37 -8.37 12.01 3.17
C LEU A 37 -6.87 12.01 3.52
N ALA A 38 -6.23 10.83 3.47
CA ALA A 38 -4.81 10.68 3.77
C ALA A 38 -3.93 11.50 2.81
N TYR A 39 -4.21 11.44 1.51
CA TYR A 39 -3.50 12.21 0.50
C TYR A 39 -3.64 13.72 0.72
N HIS A 40 -4.86 14.19 0.98
CA HIS A 40 -5.12 15.60 1.23
C HIS A 40 -4.26 16.15 2.38
N TYR A 41 -4.26 15.47 3.52
CA TYR A 41 -3.49 15.92 4.68
C TYR A 41 -1.97 15.77 4.51
N ALA A 42 -1.52 14.77 3.75
CA ALA A 42 -0.11 14.65 3.38
C ALA A 42 0.34 15.87 2.54
N CYS A 43 -0.38 16.22 1.47
CA CYS A 43 -0.10 17.40 0.66
C CYS A 43 -0.22 18.69 1.48
N GLU A 44 -1.24 18.80 2.33
CA GLU A 44 -1.43 19.97 3.21
C GLU A 44 -0.22 20.19 4.12
N TYR A 45 0.30 19.12 4.73
CA TYR A 45 1.51 19.19 5.56
C TYR A 45 2.74 19.61 4.74
N LEU A 46 2.93 19.03 3.55
CA LEU A 46 4.06 19.39 2.67
C LEU A 46 4.02 20.86 2.26
N VAL A 47 2.85 21.40 1.91
CA VAL A 47 2.71 22.81 1.54
C VAL A 47 2.87 23.73 2.75
N LYS A 48 2.11 23.50 3.83
CA LYS A 48 2.06 24.44 4.97
C LYS A 48 3.34 24.41 5.80
N VAL A 49 3.88 23.22 6.05
CA VAL A 49 5.02 23.02 6.95
C VAL A 49 6.33 22.89 6.18
N LYS A 50 6.37 22.08 5.11
CA LYS A 50 7.59 21.87 4.32
C LYS A 50 7.78 22.86 3.18
N LYS A 51 6.82 23.79 2.98
CA LYS A 51 6.89 24.88 1.98
C LYS A 51 7.01 24.40 0.53
N TYR A 52 6.42 23.24 0.23
CA TYR A 52 6.26 22.78 -1.15
C TYR A 52 5.26 23.68 -1.89
N ASP A 53 5.38 23.71 -3.22
CA ASP A 53 4.42 24.39 -4.07
C ASP A 53 3.04 23.71 -4.00
N ALA A 54 1.97 24.51 -4.06
CA ALA A 54 0.60 24.00 -3.94
C ALA A 54 0.13 23.19 -5.18
N SER A 55 0.88 23.19 -6.27
CA SER A 55 0.60 22.37 -7.46
C SER A 55 0.62 20.85 -7.18
N ILE A 56 1.18 20.40 -6.05
CA ILE A 56 1.17 19.00 -5.65
C ILE A 56 -0.22 18.46 -5.25
N PHE A 57 -1.26 19.28 -5.28
CA PHE A 57 -2.64 18.82 -5.08
C PHE A 57 -3.23 18.32 -6.40
N HIS A 58 -3.25 17.00 -6.57
CA HIS A 58 -3.77 16.34 -7.76
C HIS A 58 -5.22 15.88 -7.60
N ASP A 59 -5.93 15.77 -8.72
CA ASP A 59 -7.25 15.15 -8.79
C ASP A 59 -7.11 13.63 -8.91
N LEU A 60 -7.14 12.95 -7.76
CA LEU A 60 -6.94 11.50 -7.68
C LEU A 60 -7.94 10.67 -8.50
N GLU A 61 -9.12 11.21 -8.83
CA GLU A 61 -10.08 10.49 -9.69
C GLU A 61 -9.63 10.45 -11.14
N LYS A 62 -8.94 11.51 -11.61
CA LYS A 62 -8.34 11.56 -12.94
C LYS A 62 -7.07 10.72 -13.03
N GLU A 63 -6.36 10.59 -11.92
CA GLU A 63 -5.06 9.90 -11.83
C GLU A 63 -5.17 8.49 -11.22
N ARG A 64 -6.38 7.91 -11.17
CA ARG A 64 -6.63 6.59 -10.55
C ARG A 64 -5.73 5.48 -11.10
N ASP A 65 -5.28 5.60 -12.35
CA ASP A 65 -4.43 4.63 -13.03
C ASP A 65 -2.97 4.68 -12.54
N LEU A 66 -2.64 5.57 -11.59
CA LEU A 66 -1.35 5.59 -10.90
C LEU A 66 -1.44 5.00 -9.48
N ILE A 67 -2.66 4.76 -8.98
CA ILE A 67 -2.92 4.36 -7.59
C ILE A 67 -3.10 2.84 -7.54
N TYR A 68 -1.99 2.10 -7.46
CA TYR A 68 -2.00 0.64 -7.36
C TYR A 68 -1.23 0.12 -6.14
N LYS A 69 -1.74 -0.95 -5.51
CA LYS A 69 -1.03 -1.66 -4.45
C LYS A 69 0.14 -2.45 -5.03
N GLY A 70 1.28 -2.44 -4.34
CA GLY A 70 2.47 -3.22 -4.69
C GLY A 70 3.43 -2.53 -5.64
N LEU A 71 3.26 -1.22 -5.86
CA LEU A 71 4.26 -0.39 -6.54
C LEU A 71 5.44 -0.11 -5.61
N LEU A 72 6.63 -0.01 -6.19
CA LEU A 72 7.85 0.39 -5.49
C LEU A 72 8.26 1.79 -5.95
N LEU A 73 8.68 2.63 -5.01
CA LEU A 73 9.29 3.91 -5.30
C LEU A 73 10.81 3.78 -5.18
N ASP A 74 11.51 3.97 -6.29
CA ASP A 74 12.95 4.14 -6.30
C ASP A 74 13.27 5.60 -5.93
N PHE A 75 13.84 5.81 -4.74
CA PHE A 75 14.19 7.13 -4.25
C PHE A 75 15.45 7.73 -4.90
N GLU A 76 16.32 6.91 -5.50
CA GLU A 76 17.51 7.40 -6.19
C GLU A 76 17.14 8.01 -7.53
N THR A 77 16.28 7.33 -8.30
CA THR A 77 15.90 7.79 -9.65
C THR A 77 14.53 8.48 -9.72
N GLY A 78 13.69 8.33 -8.69
CA GLY A 78 12.34 8.88 -8.64
C GLY A 78 11.30 8.07 -9.43
N HIS A 79 11.63 6.87 -9.90
CA HIS A 79 10.70 6.03 -10.65
C HIS A 79 9.73 5.28 -9.74
N ILE A 80 8.50 5.12 -10.24
CA ILE A 80 7.51 4.22 -9.67
C ILE A 80 7.50 2.95 -10.52
N LEU A 81 7.86 1.83 -9.91
CA LEU A 81 8.08 0.56 -10.58
C LEU A 81 7.04 -0.47 -10.16
N LYS A 82 6.64 -1.33 -11.10
CA LYS A 82 5.91 -2.55 -10.82
C LYS A 82 6.83 -3.72 -11.06
N LEU A 83 6.97 -4.60 -10.08
CA LEU A 83 7.86 -5.76 -10.18
C LEU A 83 7.04 -7.06 -10.26
N GLY A 84 7.58 -8.01 -11.02
CA GLY A 84 7.21 -9.42 -10.98
C GLY A 84 7.67 -10.09 -9.68
N HIS A 85 7.21 -11.31 -9.44
CA HIS A 85 7.58 -12.08 -8.26
C HIS A 85 9.08 -12.44 -8.20
N ASP A 86 9.76 -12.37 -9.35
CA ASP A 86 11.19 -12.60 -9.54
C ASP A 86 12.02 -11.31 -9.47
N GLY A 87 11.37 -10.17 -9.21
CA GLY A 87 12.02 -8.87 -9.11
C GLY A 87 12.24 -8.17 -10.46
N VAL A 88 11.76 -8.73 -11.58
CA VAL A 88 11.86 -8.10 -12.91
C VAL A 88 10.83 -6.99 -13.04
N ILE A 89 11.20 -5.86 -13.65
CA ILE A 89 10.29 -4.74 -13.92
C ILE A 89 9.27 -5.13 -15.01
N LEU A 90 7.98 -4.88 -14.76
CA LEU A 90 6.84 -5.18 -15.65
C LEU A 90 6.42 -3.99 -16.52
#